data_AF-A0A9E1SVP0-F1
#
_entry.id   AF-A0A9E1SVP0-F1
#
_cell.length_a   1.000
_cell.length_b   1.000
_cell.length_c   1.000
_cell.angle_alpha   90.00
_cell.angle_beta   90.00
_cell.angle_gamma   90.00
#
_symmetry.space_group_name_H-M   'P 1'
#
loop_
_entity.id
_entity.type
_entity.pdbx_description
1 polymer ?
#
loop_
_entity_poly.entity_id
_entity_poly.type
_entity_poly.pdbx_seq_one_letter_code
_entity_poly.pdbx_strand_id
1 'polypeptide(L)'
;LYPAMEDRQLDLIIGEGPAARSVRIDLPAFTLVGATTRSGLLTTPLRERFGIPLRVEFYNPEDLRHIVSRGARLLGFDLSEDGAREIAGRARGTPRVAGRLLRRVRDFAAVELNGRVDAEAADKALNRLDVDRRGLDAMDRRYLACIAESYGGGPVGVETLAAALSEQRDTIEEVIEPYLIQQGFLMRTPRGRALARDGYKHLGLDAPAGQGQMELLAQVDAGAQAGDVDV
;
A
#
# COMPACT_ATOMS: atom_id res chain seq x y z
N LEU A 1 -4.63 24.15 15.15
CA LEU A 1 -4.38 22.83 15.80
C LEU A 1 -3.46 22.96 17.01
N TYR A 2 -2.33 23.67 16.91
CA TYR A 2 -1.42 23.83 18.05
C TYR A 2 -2.08 24.35 19.35
N PRO A 3 -2.91 25.42 19.33
CA PRO A 3 -3.57 25.89 20.55
C PRO A 3 -4.60 24.89 21.10
N ALA A 4 -5.18 24.07 20.23
CA ALA A 4 -6.11 23.02 20.64
C ALA A 4 -5.39 21.88 21.37
N MET A 5 -4.17 21.55 20.94
CA MET A 5 -3.39 20.45 21.53
C MET A 5 -2.67 20.85 22.83
N GLU A 6 -2.19 22.09 22.93
CA GLU A 6 -1.47 22.59 24.11
C GLU A 6 -2.42 23.20 25.15
N ASP A 7 -3.20 24.19 24.71
CA ASP A 7 -3.97 25.03 25.62
C ASP A 7 -5.44 24.61 25.71
N ARG A 8 -5.85 23.62 24.91
CA ARG A 8 -7.26 23.22 24.72
C ARG A 8 -8.12 24.41 24.30
N GLN A 9 -7.60 25.23 23.40
CA GLN A 9 -8.32 26.39 22.85
C GLN A 9 -8.39 26.31 21.34
N LEU A 10 -9.56 26.64 20.79
CA LEU A 10 -9.76 26.75 19.35
C LEU A 10 -10.21 28.17 19.01
N ASP A 11 -9.38 28.88 18.25
CA ASP A 11 -9.73 30.17 17.68
C ASP A 11 -10.44 29.95 16.33
N LEU A 12 -11.70 30.39 16.24
CA LEU A 12 -12.53 30.35 15.03
C LEU A 12 -12.76 31.76 14.50
N ILE A 13 -12.42 32.00 13.24
CA ILE A 13 -12.74 33.26 12.56
C ILE A 13 -14.17 33.17 12.04
N ILE A 14 -15.04 34.08 12.49
CA ILE A 14 -16.43 34.18 12.05
C ILE A 14 -16.60 35.45 11.21
N GLY A 15 -17.08 35.28 9.97
CA GLY A 15 -17.31 36.35 9.00
C GLY A 15 -16.14 36.53 8.01
N GLU A 16 -16.33 37.40 7.02
CA GLU A 16 -15.34 37.72 5.99
C GLU A 16 -15.03 39.23 5.96
N GLY A 17 -13.84 39.59 5.51
CA GLY A 17 -13.42 40.99 5.34
C GLY A 17 -13.18 41.73 6.67
N PRO A 18 -13.29 43.07 6.70
CA PRO A 18 -12.98 43.89 7.86
C PRO A 18 -13.90 43.65 9.08
N ALA A 19 -15.02 42.96 8.89
CA ALA A 19 -15.97 42.61 9.95
C ALA A 19 -15.72 41.22 10.56
N ALA A 20 -14.70 40.49 10.10
CA ALA A 20 -14.35 39.19 10.64
C ALA A 20 -13.91 39.33 12.11
N ARG A 21 -14.48 38.50 12.99
CA ARG A 21 -14.13 38.46 14.42
C ARG A 21 -13.58 37.08 14.78
N SER A 22 -12.53 37.04 15.58
CA SER A 22 -12.03 35.79 16.16
C SER A 22 -12.81 35.47 17.43
N VAL A 23 -13.40 34.27 17.48
CA VAL A 23 -14.05 33.72 18.67
C VAL A 23 -13.21 32.58 19.19
N ARG A 24 -12.80 32.68 20.45
CA ARG A 24 -12.08 31.61 21.14
C ARG A 24 -13.06 30.68 21.83
N ILE A 25 -12.88 29.38 21.65
CA ILE A 25 -13.66 28.33 22.28
C ILE A 25 -12.73 27.46 23.12
N ASP A 26 -13.09 27.25 24.39
CA ASP A 26 -12.41 26.29 25.24
C ASP A 26 -12.87 24.87 24.90
N LEU A 27 -11.91 23.96 24.74
CA LEU A 27 -12.12 22.55 24.44
C LEU A 27 -12.07 21.72 25.72
N PRO A 28 -12.92 20.68 25.85
CA PRO A 28 -12.75 19.69 26.90
C PRO A 28 -11.44 18.93 26.70
N ALA A 29 -10.98 18.21 27.72
CA ALA A 29 -9.85 17.30 27.55
C ALA A 29 -10.16 16.24 26.48
N PHE A 30 -9.24 16.02 25.55
CA PHE A 30 -9.39 15.06 24.46
C PHE A 30 -8.07 14.36 24.15
N THR A 31 -8.14 13.24 23.43
CA THR A 31 -6.98 12.55 22.88
C THR A 31 -7.02 12.67 21.37
N LEU A 32 -5.98 13.27 20.78
CA LEU A 32 -5.85 13.35 19.33
C LEU A 32 -5.15 12.09 18.81
N VAL A 33 -5.84 11.35 17.94
CA VAL A 33 -5.26 10.22 17.21
C VAL A 33 -5.08 10.64 15.75
N GLY A 34 -3.83 10.75 15.31
CA GLY A 34 -3.48 11.03 13.91
C GLY A 34 -3.04 9.75 13.20
N ALA A 35 -3.43 9.59 11.93
CA ALA A 35 -2.95 8.52 11.06
C ALA A 35 -2.46 9.13 9.75
N THR A 36 -1.28 8.70 9.29
CA THR A 36 -0.69 9.13 8.01
C THR A 36 0.06 7.98 7.37
N THR A 37 0.04 7.90 6.04
CA THR A 37 0.88 7.00 5.24
C THR A 37 2.31 7.51 5.11
N ARG A 38 2.52 8.82 5.35
CA ARG A 38 3.80 9.51 5.23
C ARG A 38 4.06 10.39 6.44
N SER A 39 4.74 9.83 7.45
CA SER A 39 5.12 10.59 8.65
C SER A 39 6.07 11.76 8.34
N GLY A 40 6.85 11.67 7.26
CA GLY A 40 7.74 12.75 6.79
C GLY A 40 7.04 13.98 6.22
N LEU A 41 5.73 13.90 5.92
CA LEU A 41 4.96 15.09 5.51
C LEU A 41 4.49 15.94 6.70
N LEU A 42 4.57 15.41 7.92
CA LEU A 42 4.26 16.17 9.11
C LEU A 42 5.43 17.11 9.41
N THR A 43 5.13 18.39 9.55
CA THR A 43 6.10 19.36 10.06
C THR A 43 6.61 18.90 11.43
N THR A 44 7.92 19.01 11.66
CA THR A 44 8.55 18.62 12.94
C THR A 44 7.79 19.11 14.18
N PRO A 45 7.34 20.38 14.27
CA PRO A 45 6.62 20.88 15.44
C PRO A 45 5.28 20.19 15.72
N LEU A 46 4.59 19.71 14.68
CA LEU A 46 3.34 18.95 14.83
C LEU A 46 3.62 17.51 15.25
N ARG A 47 4.67 16.91 14.68
CA ARG A 47 5.06 15.53 14.98
C ARG A 47 5.50 15.37 16.44
N GLU A 48 6.29 16.30 16.96
CA GLU A 48 6.79 16.28 18.35
C GLU A 48 5.67 16.35 19.41
N ARG A 49 4.47 16.81 19.01
CA ARG A 49 3.31 16.89 19.91
C ARG A 49 2.52 15.58 20.01
N PHE A 50 2.86 14.57 19.21
CA PHE A 50 2.31 13.22 19.36
C PHE A 50 3.22 12.40 20.29
N GLY A 51 2.82 12.27 21.56
CA GLY A 51 3.64 11.58 22.58
C GLY A 51 3.75 10.05 22.41
N ILE A 52 2.94 9.44 21.54
CA ILE A 52 2.96 7.99 21.29
C ILE A 52 3.04 7.75 19.77
N PRO A 53 4.24 7.79 19.17
CA PRO A 53 4.40 7.42 17.77
C PRO A 53 4.28 5.89 17.63
N LEU A 54 3.35 5.46 16.78
CA LEU A 54 3.20 4.05 16.41
C LEU A 54 3.42 3.88 14.92
N ARG A 55 4.31 2.94 14.56
CA ARG A 55 4.52 2.52 13.18
C ARG A 55 3.85 1.16 12.98
N VAL A 56 2.92 1.09 12.04
CA VAL A 56 2.29 -0.18 11.65
C VAL A 56 3.08 -0.74 10.48
N GLU A 57 3.57 -1.96 10.65
CA GLU A 57 4.26 -2.70 9.61
C GLU A 57 3.30 -3.63 8.87
N PHE A 58 3.73 -4.12 7.71
CA PHE A 58 2.99 -5.16 7.01
C PHE A 58 2.97 -6.45 7.84
N TYR A 59 1.85 -7.14 7.80
CA TYR A 59 1.68 -8.40 8.48
C TYR A 59 2.47 -9.49 7.75
N ASN A 60 3.05 -10.42 8.51
CA ASN A 60 3.61 -11.62 7.91
C ASN A 60 2.46 -12.56 7.45
N PRO A 61 2.75 -13.52 6.54
CA PRO A 61 1.73 -14.42 6.01
C PRO A 61 1.02 -15.27 7.08
N GLU A 62 1.68 -15.64 8.18
CA GLU A 62 1.09 -16.47 9.23
C GLU A 62 0.08 -15.67 10.08
N ASP A 63 0.38 -14.42 10.42
CA ASP A 63 -0.57 -13.53 11.09
C ASP A 63 -1.80 -13.26 10.20
N LEU A 64 -1.58 -13.09 8.90
CA LEU A 64 -2.67 -12.95 7.93
C LEU A 64 -3.50 -14.23 7.83
N ARG A 65 -2.88 -15.42 7.87
CA ARG A 65 -3.59 -16.69 7.90
C ARG A 65 -4.55 -16.75 9.09
N HIS A 66 -4.11 -16.34 10.29
CA HIS A 66 -4.98 -16.25 11.47
C HIS A 66 -6.16 -15.29 11.27
N ILE A 67 -5.91 -14.11 10.68
CA ILE A 67 -6.95 -13.13 10.34
C ILE A 67 -7.96 -13.72 9.34
N VAL A 68 -7.48 -14.39 8.30
CA VAL A 68 -8.28 -15.01 7.24
C VAL A 68 -9.13 -16.16 7.80
N SER A 69 -8.54 -17.08 8.58
CA SER A 69 -9.27 -18.17 9.23
C SER A 69 -10.33 -17.66 10.20
N ARG A 70 -10.04 -16.59 10.97
CA ARG A 70 -11.06 -15.92 11.80
C ARG A 70 -12.16 -15.31 10.93
N GLY A 71 -11.80 -14.64 9.84
CA GLY A 71 -12.76 -14.06 8.90
C GLY A 71 -13.70 -15.11 8.30
N ALA A 72 -13.18 -16.28 7.92
CA ALA A 72 -13.98 -17.35 7.33
C ALA A 72 -15.03 -17.88 8.32
N ARG A 73 -14.64 -18.09 9.58
CA ARG A 73 -15.56 -18.46 10.67
C ARG A 73 -16.67 -17.44 10.86
N LEU A 74 -16.35 -16.14 10.82
CA LEU A 74 -17.34 -15.07 10.95
C LEU A 74 -18.28 -14.97 9.73
N LEU A 75 -17.82 -15.37 8.55
CA LEU A 75 -18.63 -15.40 7.33
C LEU A 75 -19.41 -16.70 7.14
N GLY A 76 -19.20 -17.71 8.00
CA GLY A 76 -19.98 -18.93 8.04
C GLY A 76 -19.69 -19.93 6.91
N PHE A 77 -18.45 -20.01 6.42
CA PHE A 77 -18.07 -21.03 5.42
C PHE A 77 -16.82 -21.81 5.83
N ASP A 78 -16.69 -23.04 5.34
CA ASP A 78 -15.59 -23.94 5.68
C ASP A 78 -14.35 -23.58 4.84
N LEU A 79 -13.34 -23.03 5.52
CA LEU A 79 -12.04 -22.70 4.96
C LEU A 79 -10.98 -23.54 5.65
N SER A 80 -10.29 -24.36 4.86
CA SER A 80 -9.14 -25.13 5.30
C SER A 80 -7.95 -24.24 5.69
N GLU A 81 -6.98 -24.81 6.41
CA GLU A 81 -5.77 -24.10 6.80
C GLU A 81 -4.86 -23.74 5.60
N ASP A 82 -4.76 -24.65 4.64
CA ASP A 82 -4.03 -24.47 3.39
C ASP A 82 -4.70 -23.44 2.47
N GLY A 83 -6.04 -23.45 2.37
CA GLY A 83 -6.79 -22.40 1.67
C GLY A 83 -6.63 -21.03 2.33
N ALA A 84 -6.61 -20.96 3.67
CA ALA A 84 -6.34 -19.72 4.38
C ALA A 84 -4.92 -19.19 4.12
N ARG A 85 -3.92 -20.09 4.05
CA ARG A 85 -2.53 -19.72 3.73
C ARG A 85 -2.41 -19.21 2.29
N GLU A 86 -3.14 -19.80 1.35
CA GLU A 86 -3.17 -19.36 -0.05
C GLU A 86 -3.71 -17.92 -0.18
N ILE A 87 -4.83 -17.62 0.49
CA ILE A 87 -5.39 -16.26 0.51
C ILE A 87 -4.44 -15.27 1.20
N ALA A 88 -3.84 -15.67 2.32
CA ALA A 88 -2.90 -14.85 3.08
C ALA A 88 -1.64 -14.51 2.28
N GLY A 89 -1.09 -15.48 1.55
CA GLY A 89 0.10 -15.30 0.70
C GLY A 89 -0.11 -14.27 -0.40
N ARG A 90 -1.34 -14.11 -0.90
CA ARG A 90 -1.69 -13.13 -1.95
C ARG A 90 -2.20 -11.79 -1.41
N ALA A 91 -2.23 -11.59 -0.10
CA ALA A 91 -2.85 -10.43 0.52
C ALA A 91 -1.89 -9.23 0.73
N ARG A 92 -0.67 -9.27 0.21
CA ARG A 92 0.30 -8.15 0.23
C ARG A 92 0.55 -7.60 1.65
N GLY A 93 0.65 -8.49 2.63
CA GLY A 93 0.88 -8.09 4.03
C GLY A 93 -0.25 -7.25 4.66
N THR A 94 -1.42 -7.17 4.01
CA THR A 94 -2.46 -6.19 4.36
C THR A 94 -3.77 -6.88 4.77
N PRO A 95 -4.23 -6.74 6.03
CA PRO A 95 -5.47 -7.36 6.50
C PRO A 95 -6.71 -6.95 5.69
N ARG A 96 -6.76 -5.69 5.24
CA ARG A 96 -7.86 -5.17 4.40
C ARG A 96 -7.94 -5.91 3.05
N VAL A 97 -6.80 -6.20 2.44
CA VAL A 97 -6.72 -6.97 1.18
C VAL A 97 -7.10 -8.42 1.45
N ALA A 98 -6.54 -9.03 2.49
CA ALA A 98 -6.87 -10.40 2.91
C ALA A 98 -8.38 -10.60 3.08
N GLY A 99 -9.04 -9.71 3.83
CA GLY A 99 -10.49 -9.76 4.03
C GLY A 99 -11.31 -9.51 2.76
N ARG A 100 -10.82 -8.69 1.83
CA ARG A 100 -11.44 -8.49 0.51
C ARG A 100 -11.36 -9.75 -0.34
N LEU A 101 -10.17 -10.36 -0.43
CA LEU A 101 -9.93 -11.61 -1.16
C LEU A 101 -10.78 -12.74 -0.59
N LEU A 102 -10.79 -12.90 0.73
CA LEU A 102 -11.60 -13.88 1.44
C LEU A 102 -13.08 -13.83 1.06
N ARG A 103 -13.69 -12.63 1.04
CA ARG A 103 -15.09 -12.46 0.64
C ARG A 103 -15.32 -12.90 -0.80
N ARG A 104 -14.41 -12.57 -1.72
CA ARG A 104 -14.52 -12.98 -3.12
C ARG A 104 -14.36 -14.49 -3.29
N VAL A 105 -13.38 -15.09 -2.62
CA VAL A 105 -13.18 -16.56 -2.64
C VAL A 105 -14.43 -17.28 -2.11
N ARG A 106 -15.05 -16.77 -1.04
CA ARG A 106 -16.33 -17.28 -0.55
C ARG A 106 -17.43 -17.20 -1.61
N ASP A 107 -17.55 -16.05 -2.29
CA ASP A 107 -18.58 -15.86 -3.32
C ASP A 107 -18.40 -16.87 -4.48
N PHE A 108 -17.15 -17.17 -4.87
CA PHE A 108 -16.85 -18.25 -5.83
C PHE A 108 -17.18 -19.64 -5.27
N ALA A 109 -16.83 -19.90 -4.02
CA ALA A 109 -17.08 -21.18 -3.38
C ALA A 109 -18.58 -21.49 -3.27
N ALA A 110 -19.42 -20.48 -3.02
CA ALA A 110 -20.86 -20.66 -2.95
C ALA A 110 -21.50 -21.12 -4.28
N VAL A 111 -20.84 -20.87 -5.42
CA VAL A 111 -21.36 -21.20 -6.75
C VAL A 111 -20.73 -22.48 -7.30
N GLU A 112 -19.44 -22.71 -7.05
CA GLU A 112 -18.66 -23.75 -7.76
C GLU A 112 -18.12 -24.87 -6.87
N LEU A 113 -18.08 -24.70 -5.55
CA LEU A 113 -17.36 -25.60 -4.64
C LEU A 113 -18.29 -26.15 -3.56
N ASN A 114 -18.35 -27.48 -3.42
CA ASN A 114 -19.20 -28.18 -2.46
C ASN A 114 -18.72 -27.99 -1.00
N GLY A 115 -18.87 -26.78 -0.46
CA GLY A 115 -18.84 -26.47 0.96
C GLY A 115 -17.48 -26.11 1.56
N ARG A 116 -16.39 -26.75 1.15
CA ARG A 116 -15.05 -26.53 1.70
C ARG A 116 -14.09 -25.88 0.69
N VAL A 117 -13.38 -24.85 1.14
CA VAL A 117 -12.34 -24.16 0.37
C VAL A 117 -10.97 -24.64 0.81
N ASP A 118 -10.30 -25.41 -0.05
CA ASP A 118 -8.90 -25.82 0.04
C ASP A 118 -7.96 -24.87 -0.73
N ALA A 119 -6.65 -25.15 -0.72
CA ALA A 119 -5.68 -24.36 -1.46
C ALA A 119 -5.96 -24.31 -2.97
N GLU A 120 -6.42 -25.41 -3.58
CA GLU A 120 -6.71 -25.46 -5.01
C GLU A 120 -7.95 -24.62 -5.36
N ALA A 121 -9.00 -24.73 -4.55
CA ALA A 121 -10.19 -23.89 -4.62
C ALA A 121 -9.85 -22.40 -4.49
N ALA A 122 -9.01 -22.04 -3.50
CA ALA A 122 -8.56 -20.67 -3.29
C ALA A 122 -7.72 -20.17 -4.47
N ASP A 123 -6.76 -20.95 -4.98
CA ASP A 123 -5.95 -20.61 -6.15
C ASP A 123 -6.83 -20.36 -7.39
N LYS A 124 -7.77 -21.26 -7.69
CA LYS A 124 -8.71 -21.08 -8.82
C LYS A 124 -9.52 -19.80 -8.69
N ALA A 125 -10.08 -19.53 -7.51
CA ALA A 125 -10.86 -18.33 -7.27
C ALA A 125 -10.01 -17.04 -7.39
N LEU A 126 -8.78 -17.05 -6.87
CA LEU A 126 -7.87 -15.91 -6.91
C LEU A 126 -7.35 -15.65 -8.33
N ASN A 127 -7.06 -16.70 -9.11
CA ASN A 127 -6.66 -16.57 -10.51
C ASN A 127 -7.81 -15.98 -11.36
N ARG A 128 -9.07 -16.35 -11.11
CA ARG A 128 -10.23 -15.73 -11.75
C ARG A 128 -10.47 -14.27 -11.36
N LEU A 129 -9.97 -13.87 -10.20
CA LEU A 129 -9.95 -12.47 -9.75
C LEU A 129 -8.75 -11.70 -10.28
N ASP A 130 -7.98 -12.31 -11.20
CA ASP A 130 -6.77 -11.71 -11.73
C ASP A 130 -5.75 -11.37 -10.62
N VAL A 131 -5.69 -12.18 -9.56
CA VAL A 131 -4.70 -12.05 -8.48
C VAL A 131 -3.70 -13.19 -8.60
N ASP A 132 -2.46 -12.86 -8.93
CA ASP A 132 -1.42 -13.86 -9.12
C ASP A 132 -0.87 -14.42 -7.80
N ARG A 133 0.07 -15.38 -7.88
CA ARG A 133 0.72 -16.00 -6.72
C ARG A 133 1.57 -15.03 -5.89
N ARG A 134 1.96 -13.88 -6.44
CA ARG A 134 2.70 -12.81 -5.74
C ARG A 134 1.74 -11.78 -5.14
N GLY A 135 0.43 -11.94 -5.30
CA GLY A 135 -0.59 -11.02 -4.81
C GLY A 135 -0.77 -9.76 -5.66
N LEU A 136 -0.21 -9.73 -6.87
CA LEU A 136 -0.42 -8.63 -7.81
C LEU A 136 -1.79 -8.77 -8.46
N ASP A 137 -2.56 -7.70 -8.42
CA ASP A 137 -3.84 -7.61 -9.09
C ASP A 137 -3.69 -7.10 -10.55
N ALA A 138 -4.82 -7.00 -11.25
CA ALA A 138 -4.84 -6.51 -12.63
C ALA A 138 -4.24 -5.10 -12.78
N MET A 139 -4.39 -4.24 -11.77
CA MET A 139 -3.88 -2.87 -11.83
C MET A 139 -2.37 -2.84 -11.66
N ASP A 140 -1.85 -3.64 -10.71
CA ASP A 140 -0.41 -3.81 -10.51
C ASP A 140 0.28 -4.33 -11.79
N ARG A 141 -0.32 -5.34 -12.44
CA ARG A 141 0.22 -5.88 -13.71
C ARG A 141 0.15 -4.87 -14.84
N ARG A 142 -0.95 -4.12 -14.97
CA ARG A 142 -1.07 -3.03 -15.96
C ARG A 142 -0.04 -1.94 -15.73
N TYR A 143 0.25 -1.60 -14.48
CA TYR A 143 1.28 -0.63 -14.12
C TYR A 143 2.67 -1.10 -14.59
N LEU A 144 3.05 -2.34 -14.26
CA LEU A 144 4.33 -2.91 -14.68
C LEU A 144 4.43 -3.03 -16.22
N ALA A 145 3.37 -3.54 -16.87
CA ALA A 145 3.30 -3.68 -18.32
C ALA A 145 3.40 -2.33 -19.03
N CYS A 146 2.75 -1.28 -18.52
CA CYS A 146 2.85 0.06 -19.07
C CYS A 146 4.30 0.55 -19.08
N ILE A 147 5.05 0.36 -18.00
CA ILE A 147 6.48 0.73 -17.94
C ILE A 147 7.30 -0.10 -18.94
N ALA A 148 7.07 -1.42 -19.02
CA ALA A 148 7.78 -2.30 -19.94
C ALA A 148 7.54 -1.95 -21.41
N GLU A 149 6.27 -1.95 -21.82
CA GLU A 149 5.87 -1.93 -23.23
C GLU A 149 5.86 -0.51 -23.80
N SER A 150 5.35 0.46 -23.04
CA SER A 150 5.20 1.84 -23.55
C SER A 150 6.47 2.66 -23.39
N TYR A 151 7.33 2.32 -22.42
CA TYR A 151 8.50 3.12 -22.06
C TYR A 151 9.81 2.32 -22.00
N GLY A 152 9.82 1.08 -22.52
CA GLY A 152 11.03 0.26 -22.61
C GLY A 152 11.67 -0.05 -21.26
N GLY A 153 10.89 -0.08 -20.18
CA GLY A 153 11.38 -0.31 -18.82
C GLY A 153 11.67 0.93 -17.99
N GLY A 154 11.47 2.13 -18.54
CA GLY A 154 11.70 3.42 -17.87
C GLY A 154 13.10 3.99 -18.06
N PRO A 155 13.44 5.11 -17.38
CA PRO A 155 12.66 5.77 -16.32
C PRO A 155 11.46 6.58 -16.82
N VAL A 156 10.35 6.56 -16.08
CA VAL A 156 9.09 7.28 -16.39
C VAL A 156 8.64 8.15 -15.22
N GLY A 157 8.17 9.36 -15.48
CA GLY A 157 7.59 10.24 -14.46
C GLY A 157 6.24 9.74 -13.96
N VAL A 158 5.92 10.01 -12.69
CA VAL A 158 4.62 9.59 -12.10
C VAL A 158 3.42 10.24 -12.77
N GLU A 159 3.54 11.50 -13.19
CA GLU A 159 2.45 12.20 -13.89
C GLU A 159 2.14 11.54 -15.23
N THR A 160 3.18 11.06 -15.94
CA THR A 160 3.02 10.33 -17.20
C THR A 160 2.35 8.97 -16.97
N LEU A 161 2.75 8.25 -15.91
CA LEU A 161 2.12 6.97 -15.56
C LEU A 161 0.67 7.16 -15.11
N ALA A 162 0.38 8.19 -14.31
CA ALA A 162 -0.96 8.57 -13.90
C ALA A 162 -1.86 8.83 -15.12
N ALA A 163 -1.38 9.62 -16.08
CA ALA A 163 -2.10 9.89 -17.32
C ALA A 163 -2.30 8.63 -18.19
N ALA A 164 -1.26 7.80 -18.36
CA ALA A 164 -1.34 6.59 -19.18
C ALA A 164 -2.28 5.51 -18.58
N LEU A 165 -2.38 5.46 -17.25
CA LEU A 165 -3.19 4.50 -16.52
C LEU A 165 -4.60 5.02 -16.19
N SER A 166 -4.88 6.29 -16.46
CA SER A 166 -6.11 6.99 -16.04
C SER A 166 -6.35 6.91 -14.53
N GLU A 167 -5.27 7.01 -13.75
CA GLU A 167 -5.29 6.92 -12.29
C GLU A 167 -4.76 8.19 -11.63
N GLN A 168 -5.18 8.43 -10.40
CA GLN A 168 -4.64 9.55 -9.63
C GLN A 168 -3.20 9.26 -9.19
N ARG A 169 -2.35 10.30 -9.23
CA ARG A 169 -0.96 10.20 -8.75
C ARG A 169 -0.88 9.65 -7.33
N ASP A 170 -1.72 10.15 -6.42
CA ASP A 170 -1.70 9.71 -5.03
C ASP A 170 -2.05 8.21 -4.91
N THR A 171 -2.99 7.71 -5.71
CA THR A 171 -3.30 6.27 -5.77
C THR A 171 -2.08 5.46 -6.20
N ILE A 172 -1.34 5.90 -7.22
CA ILE A 172 -0.12 5.24 -7.66
C ILE A 172 0.92 5.22 -6.54
N GLU A 173 1.24 6.38 -5.97
CA GLU A 173 2.33 6.53 -5.00
C GLU A 173 2.02 5.87 -3.64
N GLU A 174 0.75 5.85 -3.21
CA GLU A 174 0.35 5.39 -1.88
C GLU A 174 -0.26 3.98 -1.87
N VAL A 175 -0.80 3.50 -2.98
CA VAL A 175 -1.50 2.19 -3.03
C VAL A 175 -0.73 1.16 -3.84
N ILE A 176 -0.22 1.52 -5.02
CA ILE A 176 0.37 0.58 -5.97
C ILE A 176 1.89 0.42 -5.73
N GLU A 177 2.62 1.53 -5.79
CA GLU A 177 4.09 1.52 -5.74
C GLU A 177 4.69 0.89 -4.47
N PRO A 178 4.15 1.07 -3.24
CA PRO A 178 4.80 0.57 -2.03
C PRO A 178 5.07 -0.94 -2.06
N TYR A 179 4.09 -1.73 -2.50
CA TYR A 179 4.25 -3.19 -2.58
C TYR A 179 5.18 -3.60 -3.72
N LEU A 180 5.07 -2.96 -4.90
CA LEU A 180 5.93 -3.26 -6.04
C LEU A 180 7.41 -2.97 -5.75
N ILE A 181 7.69 -1.88 -5.02
CA ILE A 181 9.06 -1.53 -4.60
C ILE A 181 9.55 -2.54 -3.55
N GLN A 182 8.74 -2.84 -2.53
CA GLN A 182 9.12 -3.78 -1.48
C GLN A 182 9.42 -5.18 -2.03
N GLN A 183 8.68 -5.62 -3.03
CA GLN A 183 8.88 -6.93 -3.68
C GLN A 183 9.98 -6.92 -4.75
N GLY A 184 10.60 -5.76 -5.03
CA GLY A 184 11.66 -5.64 -6.02
C GLY A 184 11.19 -5.73 -7.47
N PHE A 185 9.93 -5.39 -7.75
CA PHE A 185 9.41 -5.27 -9.12
C PHE A 185 9.66 -3.89 -9.73
N LEU A 186 9.79 -2.86 -8.88
CA LEU A 186 9.91 -1.45 -9.27
C LEU A 186 11.05 -0.77 -8.53
N MET A 187 11.77 0.12 -9.22
CA MET A 187 12.77 1.02 -8.64
C MET A 187 12.34 2.48 -8.83
N ARG A 188 12.51 3.30 -7.78
CA ARG A 188 12.43 4.75 -7.88
C ARG A 188 13.84 5.30 -8.11
N THR A 189 13.99 6.13 -9.14
CA THR A 189 15.23 6.84 -9.46
C THR A 189 14.96 8.34 -9.50
N PRO A 190 15.99 9.21 -9.43
CA PRO A 190 15.82 10.66 -9.59
C PRO A 190 15.15 11.06 -10.92
N ARG A 191 15.30 10.21 -11.96
CA ARG A 191 14.74 10.45 -13.30
C ARG A 191 13.31 9.90 -13.46
N GLY A 192 12.81 9.13 -12.51
CA GLY A 192 11.51 8.47 -12.59
C GLY A 192 11.51 7.02 -12.13
N ARG A 193 10.44 6.30 -12.44
CA ARG A 193 10.22 4.90 -12.10
C ARG A 193 10.76 4.00 -13.21
N ALA A 194 11.47 2.95 -12.83
CA ALA A 194 12.01 1.96 -13.75
C ALA A 194 11.72 0.55 -13.24
N LEU A 195 11.54 -0.40 -14.16
CA LEU A 195 11.37 -1.80 -13.81
C LEU A 195 12.67 -2.36 -13.22
N ALA A 196 12.51 -3.04 -12.09
CA ALA A 196 13.56 -3.85 -11.50
C ALA A 196 13.65 -5.21 -12.20
N ARG A 197 14.72 -5.96 -11.92
CA ARG A 197 14.97 -7.26 -12.54
C ARG A 197 13.80 -8.25 -12.35
N ASP A 198 13.22 -8.30 -11.16
CA ASP A 198 12.10 -9.22 -10.90
C ASP A 198 10.81 -8.75 -11.58
N GLY A 199 10.67 -7.45 -11.88
CA GLY A 199 9.58 -6.90 -12.69
C GLY A 199 9.58 -7.47 -14.11
N TYR A 200 10.75 -7.47 -14.76
CA TYR A 200 10.92 -8.09 -16.08
C TYR A 200 10.63 -9.58 -16.08
N LYS A 201 11.24 -10.32 -15.14
CA LYS A 201 11.00 -11.77 -15.01
C LYS A 201 9.53 -12.09 -14.81
N HIS A 202 8.84 -11.30 -13.98
CA HIS A 202 7.43 -11.50 -13.71
C HIS A 202 6.56 -11.32 -14.97
N LEU A 203 6.91 -10.34 -15.82
CA LEU A 203 6.26 -10.12 -17.11
C LEU A 203 6.70 -11.11 -18.20
N GLY A 204 7.65 -12.02 -17.91
CA GLY A 204 8.21 -12.93 -18.91
C GLY A 204 9.13 -12.25 -19.93
N LEU A 205 9.71 -11.12 -19.58
CA LEU A 205 10.59 -10.32 -20.43
C LEU A 205 12.06 -10.46 -20.00
N ASP A 206 12.97 -10.31 -20.97
CA ASP A 206 14.40 -10.24 -20.69
C ASP A 206 14.80 -8.85 -20.20
N ALA A 207 15.54 -8.79 -19.10
CA ALA A 207 16.08 -7.55 -18.57
C ALA A 207 17.20 -7.01 -19.48
N PRO A 208 17.22 -5.71 -19.82
CA PRO A 208 18.27 -5.14 -20.67
C PRO A 208 19.66 -5.23 -20.01
N ALA A 209 20.68 -5.53 -20.83
CA ALA A 209 22.06 -5.63 -20.38
C ALA A 209 22.56 -4.28 -19.84
N GLY A 210 22.82 -4.20 -18.52
CA GLY A 210 23.30 -2.98 -17.85
C GLY A 210 22.52 -2.60 -16.58
N GLN A 211 21.38 -3.24 -16.29
CA GLN A 211 20.56 -2.89 -15.11
C GLN A 211 21.28 -3.10 -13.77
N GLY A 212 22.20 -4.05 -13.65
CA GLY A 212 22.92 -4.30 -12.40
C GLY A 212 23.70 -3.08 -11.89
N GLN A 213 24.13 -2.20 -12.79
CA GLN A 213 24.82 -0.95 -12.43
C GLN A 213 23.83 0.13 -11.95
N MET A 214 22.62 0.14 -12.51
CA MET A 214 21.54 1.07 -12.12
C MET A 214 20.88 0.69 -10.80
N GLU A 215 20.77 -0.62 -10.54
CA GLU A 215 20.28 -1.19 -9.29
C GLU A 215 21.26 -0.90 -8.13
N LEU A 216 22.57 -0.96 -8.39
CA LEU A 216 23.60 -0.56 -7.42
C LEU A 216 23.52 0.94 -7.07
N LEU A 217 23.35 1.80 -8.07
CA LEU A 217 23.23 3.25 -7.88
C LEU A 217 21.96 3.63 -7.10
N ALA A 218 20.83 2.97 -7.41
CA ALA A 218 19.57 3.20 -6.69
C ALA A 218 19.62 2.74 -5.23
N GLN A 219 20.37 1.67 -4.92
CA GLN A 219 20.57 1.20 -3.55
C GLN A 219 21.43 2.18 -2.71
N VAL A 220 22.44 2.80 -3.32
CA VAL A 220 23.29 3.81 -2.66
C VAL A 220 22.49 5.07 -2.32
N ASP A 221 21.62 5.54 -3.22
CA ASP A 221 20.75 6.69 -2.97
C ASP A 221 19.69 6.40 -1.90
N ALA A 222 19.12 5.19 -1.88
CA ALA A 222 18.17 4.77 -0.84
C ALA A 222 18.83 4.65 0.54
N GLY A 223 20.09 4.22 0.59
CA GLY A 223 20.90 4.17 1.83
C GLY A 223 21.29 5.57 2.33
N ALA A 224 21.58 6.50 1.43
CA ALA A 224 21.91 7.89 1.79
C ALA A 224 20.70 8.65 2.38
N GLN A 225 19.47 8.36 1.92
CA GLN A 225 18.26 8.94 2.49
C GLN A 225 17.86 8.35 3.85
N ALA A 226 18.40 7.19 4.22
CA ALA A 226 18.18 6.55 5.52
C ALA A 226 19.24 6.93 6.57
N GLY A 227 20.37 7.52 6.16
CA GLY A 227 21.54 7.80 7.02
C GLY A 227 21.55 9.18 7.69
N ASP A 228 20.53 10.02 7.51
CA ASP A 228 20.48 11.39 8.04
C ASP A 228 19.45 11.56 9.17
N VAL A 229 19.33 10.52 10.02
CA VAL A 229 18.53 10.54 11.25
C VAL A 229 19.37 9.97 12.40
N ASP A 230 20.39 10.69 12.80
CA ASP A 230 21.04 10.55 14.10
C ASP A 230 21.67 11.89 14.49
N VAL A 231 20.85 12.81 15.03
CA VAL A 231 21.12 13.72 16.19
C VAL A 231 19.78 14.16 16.76
#